data_AF-L8M456-F1
#
_entry.id   AF-L8M456-F1
#
_cell.length_a   1.000
_cell.length_b   1.000
_cell.length_c   1.000
_cell.angle_alpha   90.00
_cell.angle_beta   90.00
_cell.angle_gamma   90.00
#
_symmetry.space_group_name_H-M   'P 1'
#
loop_
_entity.id
_entity.type
_entity.pdbx_description
1 polymer ?
#
loop_
_entity_poly.entity_id
_entity_poly.type
_entity_poly.pdbx_seq_one_letter_code
_entity_poly.pdbx_strand_id
1 'polypeptide(L)' 'MNYANAKSLSGKKFKRRFGVEKKTFERILEAFKQEFPHRPKAGRPWDLAREEQILVTLEYWRE' A
#
# COMPACT_ATOMS: atom_id res chain seq x y z
N MET A 1 -8.09 4.62 -4.15
CA MET A 1 -7.32 3.79 -5.11
C MET A 1 -7.70 2.33 -4.90
N ASN A 2 -8.13 1.57 -5.90
CA ASN A 2 -8.68 0.23 -5.64
C ASN A 2 -7.57 -0.84 -5.46
N TYR A 3 -7.32 -1.26 -4.21
CA TYR A 3 -6.34 -2.30 -3.90
C TYR A 3 -6.65 -3.65 -4.57
N ALA A 4 -7.93 -4.02 -4.73
CA ALA A 4 -8.31 -5.27 -5.38
C ALA A 4 -7.82 -5.32 -6.84
N ASN A 5 -7.86 -4.19 -7.54
CA ASN A 5 -7.30 -4.05 -8.89
C ASN A 5 -5.77 -4.14 -8.91
N ALA A 6 -5.09 -3.60 -7.90
CA ALA A 6 -3.63 -3.72 -7.80
C ALA A 6 -3.21 -5.17 -7.49
N LYS A 7 -3.97 -5.88 -6.65
CA LYS A 7 -3.72 -7.27 -6.27
C LYS A 7 -3.85 -8.23 -7.46
N SER A 8 -4.80 -7.98 -8.37
CA SER A 8 -5.03 -8.80 -9.57
C SER A 8 -3.97 -8.62 -10.68
N LEU A 9 -3.10 -7.61 -10.59
CA LEU A 9 -2.01 -7.41 -11.55
C LEU A 9 -1.01 -8.57 -11.51
N SER A 10 -0.41 -8.93 -12.64
CA SER A 10 0.76 -9.82 -12.63
C SER A 10 1.96 -9.13 -11.94
N GLY A 11 2.91 -9.90 -11.40
CA GLY A 11 4.08 -9.35 -10.70
C GLY A 11 4.85 -8.32 -11.55
N LYS A 12 5.00 -8.59 -12.86
CA LYS A 12 5.63 -7.66 -13.81
C LYS A 12 4.84 -6.36 -13.96
N LYS A 13 3.50 -6.42 -14.10
CA LYS A 13 2.65 -5.24 -14.20
C LYS A 13 2.63 -4.43 -12.89
N PHE A 14 2.64 -5.13 -11.76
CA PHE A 14 2.70 -4.52 -10.42
C PHE A 14 4.00 -3.75 -10.23
N LYS A 15 5.16 -4.38 -10.47
CA LYS A 15 6.48 -3.72 -10.41
C LYS A 15 6.57 -2.55 -11.40
N ARG A 16 6.04 -2.71 -12.61
CA ARG A 16 5.98 -1.63 -13.60
C ARG A 16 5.07 -0.48 -13.18
N ARG A 17 4.13 -0.65 -12.26
CA ARG A 17 3.29 0.46 -11.77
C ARG A 17 3.87 1.09 -10.51
N PHE A 18 4.19 0.28 -9.51
CA PHE A 18 4.55 0.75 -8.16
C PHE A 18 6.05 0.79 -7.87
N GLY A 19 6.89 0.38 -8.81
CA GLY A 19 8.36 0.38 -8.66
C GLY A 19 8.90 -0.76 -7.78
N VAL A 20 8.05 -1.42 -6.99
CA VAL A 20 8.44 -2.51 -6.08
C VAL A 20 7.82 -3.85 -6.47
N GLU A 21 8.45 -4.94 -6.06
CA GLU A 21 7.91 -6.29 -6.22
C GLU A 21 6.78 -6.56 -5.22
N LYS A 22 5.84 -7.45 -5.57
CA LYS A 22 4.72 -7.82 -4.69
C LYS A 22 5.19 -8.33 -3.32
N LYS A 23 6.23 -9.17 -3.31
CA LYS A 23 6.82 -9.69 -2.07
C LYS A 23 7.38 -8.57 -1.19
N THR A 24 7.97 -7.54 -1.79
CA THR A 24 8.46 -6.36 -1.06
C THR A 24 7.30 -5.53 -0.51
N PHE A 25 6.25 -5.33 -1.31
CA PHE A 25 5.03 -4.66 -0.85
C PHE A 25 4.39 -5.37 0.36
N GLU A 26 4.30 -6.70 0.34
CA GLU A 26 3.77 -7.48 1.46
C GLU A 26 4.61 -7.29 2.74
N ARG A 27 5.94 -7.28 2.62
CA ARG A 27 6.84 -7.00 3.75
C ARG A 27 6.67 -5.58 4.30
N ILE A 28 6.52 -4.59 3.43
CA ILE A 28 6.24 -3.20 3.84
C ILE A 28 4.90 -3.14 4.56
N LEU A 29 3.87 -3.78 4.04
CA LEU A 29 2.54 -3.82 4.65
C LEU A 29 2.57 -4.47 6.04
N GLU A 30 3.31 -5.57 6.20
CA GLU A 30 3.49 -6.23 7.49
C GLU A 30 4.20 -5.32 8.50
N ALA A 31 5.35 -4.75 8.11
CA ALA A 31 6.10 -3.81 8.95
C ALA A 31 5.24 -2.60 9.35
N PHE A 32 4.49 -2.03 8.39
CA PHE A 32 3.60 -0.89 8.63
C PHE A 32 2.46 -1.24 9.60
N LYS A 33 1.89 -2.46 9.50
CA LYS A 33 0.86 -2.93 10.43
C LYS A 33 1.41 -3.16 11.83
N GLN A 34 2.68 -3.57 11.96
CA GLN A 34 3.35 -3.75 13.25
C GLN A 34 3.68 -2.40 13.91
N GLU A 35 4.20 -1.45 13.14
CA GLU A 35 4.58 -0.12 13.64
C GLU A 35 3.37 0.76 13.94
N PHE A 36 2.31 0.63 13.14
CA PHE A 36 1.06 1.37 13.30
C PHE A 36 -0.11 0.41 13.56
N PRO A 37 -0.14 -0.25 14.73
CA PRO A 37 -1.10 -1.31 15.01
C PRO A 37 -2.53 -0.79 15.07
N HIS A 38 -2.73 0.49 15.41
CA HIS A 38 -4.06 1.08 15.61
C HIS A 38 -4.29 2.25 14.66
N ARG A 39 -5.54 2.41 14.20
CA ARG A 39 -5.95 3.67 13.59
C ARG A 39 -6.05 4.74 14.67
N PRO A 40 -5.83 6.02 14.34
CA PRO A 40 -6.05 7.12 15.28
C PRO A 40 -7.45 7.02 15.88
N LYS A 41 -7.53 6.99 17.22
CA LYS A 41 -8.80 6.94 17.96
C LYS A 41 -9.49 8.31 18.03
N ALA A 42 -8.73 9.38 17.79
CA ALA A 42 -9.20 10.76 17.81
C ALA A 42 -8.83 11.45 16.49
N GLY A 43 -9.68 12.38 16.06
CA GLY A 43 -9.54 13.07 14.78
C GLY A 43 -10.25 12.35 13.63
N ARG A 44 -9.97 12.81 12.40
CA ARG A 44 -10.61 12.29 11.19
C ARG A 44 -10.15 10.84 10.92
N PRO A 45 -11.08 9.89 10.72
CA PRO A 45 -10.72 8.54 10.34
C PRO A 45 -10.01 8.53 8.98
N TRP A 46 -9.17 7.52 8.75
CA TRP A 46 -8.53 7.36 7.45
C TRP A 46 -9.54 6.91 6.41
N ASP A 47 -9.70 7.69 5.33
CA ASP A 47 -10.54 7.34 4.19
C ASP A 47 -9.99 6.13 3.40
N LEU A 48 -8.68 5.88 3.49
CA LEU A 48 -7.99 4.81 2.77
C LEU A 48 -7.64 3.64 3.69
N ALA A 49 -7.70 2.43 3.16
CA ALA A 49 -7.12 1.25 3.81
C ALA A 49 -5.58 1.35 3.84
N ARG A 50 -4.92 0.63 4.75
CA ARG A 50 -3.45 0.64 4.89
C ARG A 50 -2.76 0.25 3.59
N GLU A 51 -3.31 -0.76 2.92
CA GLU A 51 -2.84 -1.22 1.61
C GLU A 51 -2.89 -0.10 0.57
N GLU A 52 -3.98 0.66 0.54
CA GLU A 52 -4.19 1.75 -0.41
C GLU A 52 -3.30 2.94 -0.11
N GLN A 53 -3.08 3.28 1.17
CA GLN A 53 -2.14 4.31 1.59
C GLN A 53 -0.73 4.01 1.08
N ILE A 54 -0.24 2.80 1.29
CA ILE A 54 1.10 2.39 0.83
C ILE A 54 1.19 2.44 -0.70
N LEU A 55 0.16 1.96 -1.41
CA LEU A 55 0.16 1.98 -2.87
C LEU A 55 0.19 3.41 -3.45
N VAL A 56 -0.57 4.34 -2.86
CA VAL A 56 -0.56 5.75 -3.26
C VAL A 56 0.82 6.36 -3.01
N THR A 57 1.44 6.09 -1.86
CA THR A 57 2.79 6.57 -1.56
C THR A 57 3.82 6.04 -2.56
N LEU A 58 3.75 4.76 -2.92
CA LEU A 58 4.65 4.14 -3.91
C LEU A 58 4.44 4.68 -5.32
N GLU A 59 3.21 5.02 -5.70
CA GLU A 59 2.90 5.66 -6.97
C GLU A 59 3.45 7.09 -7.00
N TYR A 60 3.25 7.86 -5.93
CA TYR A 60 3.76 9.23 -5.78
C TYR A 60 5.30 9.30 -5.81
N TRP A 61 6.02 8.43 -5.08
CA TRP A 61 7.49 8.46 -5.06
C TRP A 61 8.17 8.09 -6.37
N ARG A 62 7.40 7.59 -7.33
CA ARG A 62 7.90 7.24 -8.64
C ARG A 62 7.78 8.40 -9.64
N GLU A 63 6.85 9.31 -9.41
CA GLU A 63 6.69 10.56 -10.18
C GLU A 63 7.75 11.60 -9.75
#